data_AF-A0A1G8QUL6-F1
#
_entry.id   AF-A0A1G8QUL6-F1
#
_cell.length_a   1.000
_cell.length_b   1.000
_cell.length_c   1.000
_cell.angle_alpha   90.00
_cell.angle_beta   90.00
_cell.angle_gamma   90.00
#
_symmetry.space_group_name_H-M   'P 1'
#
loop_
_entity.id
_entity.type
_entity.pdbx_description
1 polymer ?
#
loop_
_entity_poly.entity_id
_entity_poly.type
_entity_poly.pdbx_seq_one_letter_code
_entity_poly.pdbx_strand_id
1 'polypeptide(L)'
;MHTQTATASAQHDSLDGFNVSKLPIDRDSIRSRRLLRMIELIEVLRTPDNERTIWQMLLDAGANPDFILLRDCDDEARHGRRPAMQLNVNTEKLQGFVLITHNADDTGYKILLQSQGASIPHVTEENVVVRRLAAVLFDLIDDGTKRVTVPSNALSTNAVIAGDYLLAP
;
A
#
# COMPACT_ATOMS: atom_id res chain seq x y z
N MET A 1 -17.27 34.98 30.95
CA MET A 1 -17.45 34.42 29.59
C MET A 1 -16.14 33.71 29.24
N HIS A 2 -16.09 32.39 29.38
CA HIS A 2 -14.90 31.60 29.05
C HIS A 2 -15.15 30.93 27.70
N THR A 3 -14.39 31.36 26.69
CA THR A 3 -14.42 30.79 25.35
C THR A 3 -13.68 29.45 25.39
N GLN A 4 -14.42 28.35 25.39
CA GLN A 4 -13.87 27.01 25.23
C GLN A 4 -13.63 26.80 23.74
N THR A 5 -12.37 26.87 23.33
CA THR A 5 -11.90 26.48 21.99
C THR A 5 -12.13 24.98 21.83
N ALA A 6 -13.22 24.62 21.15
CA ALA A 6 -13.46 23.26 20.68
C ALA A 6 -12.37 22.89 19.66
N THR A 7 -11.41 22.09 20.10
CA THR A 7 -10.47 21.42 19.21
C THR A 7 -11.28 20.46 18.34
N ALA A 8 -11.42 20.79 17.07
CA ALA A 8 -12.02 19.91 16.08
C ALA A 8 -11.12 18.69 15.90
N SER A 9 -11.32 17.66 16.72
CA SER A 9 -10.89 16.31 16.42
C SER A 9 -11.66 15.89 15.17
N ALA A 10 -11.01 15.97 14.02
CA ALA A 10 -11.51 15.39 12.78
C ALA A 10 -11.66 13.89 13.01
N GLN A 11 -12.86 13.49 13.46
CA GLN A 11 -13.35 12.12 13.38
C GLN A 11 -13.44 11.81 11.89
N HIS A 12 -12.34 11.29 11.33
CA HIS A 12 -12.43 10.49 10.12
C HIS A 12 -13.27 9.28 10.51
N ASP A 13 -14.50 9.23 10.00
CA ASP A 13 -15.29 8.01 9.91
C ASP A 13 -14.34 6.87 9.59
N SER A 14 -14.26 5.90 10.49
CA SER A 14 -13.42 4.73 10.31
C SER A 14 -13.81 4.06 9.00
N LEU A 15 -13.01 4.26 7.95
CA LEU A 15 -13.05 3.43 6.76
C LEU A 15 -13.00 2.01 7.28
N ASP A 16 -14.06 1.27 7.05
CA ASP A 16 -14.44 0.11 7.84
C ASP A 16 -13.24 -0.86 8.04
N GLY A 17 -12.66 -0.87 9.25
CA GLY A 17 -11.52 -1.73 9.63
C GLY A 17 -10.11 -1.24 9.24
N PHE A 18 -9.93 0.00 8.80
CA PHE A 18 -8.60 0.58 8.55
C PHE A 18 -8.09 1.38 9.74
N ASN A 19 -6.80 1.25 10.02
CA ASN A 19 -6.03 2.07 10.94
C ASN A 19 -5.04 2.93 10.16
N VAL A 20 -4.82 4.17 10.63
CA VAL A 20 -3.79 5.05 10.07
C VAL A 20 -2.43 4.61 10.59
N SER A 21 -1.46 4.59 9.68
CA SER A 21 -0.05 4.33 9.94
C SER A 21 0.83 5.35 9.21
N LYS A 22 2.11 5.36 9.54
CA LYS A 22 3.15 6.19 8.91
C LYS A 22 4.43 5.39 8.74
N LEU A 23 5.36 5.91 7.95
CA LEU A 23 6.71 5.37 7.89
C LEU A 23 7.59 5.81 9.07
N PRO A 24 8.49 4.93 9.56
CA PRO A 24 8.50 3.49 9.29
C PRO A 24 7.29 2.81 9.95
N ILE A 25 6.70 1.83 9.26
CA ILE A 25 5.55 1.08 9.80
C ILE A 25 6.02 0.25 11.00
N ASP A 26 5.33 0.41 12.13
CA ASP A 26 5.51 -0.42 13.32
C ASP A 26 5.00 -1.84 13.06
N ARG A 27 5.90 -2.73 12.63
CA ARG A 27 5.58 -4.12 12.27
C ARG A 27 5.16 -4.95 13.47
N ASP A 28 5.63 -4.63 14.68
CA ASP A 28 5.31 -5.37 15.90
C ASP A 28 3.86 -5.16 16.32
N SER A 29 3.24 -4.06 15.88
CA SER A 29 1.83 -3.75 16.10
C SER A 29 0.87 -4.51 15.16
N ILE A 30 1.36 -5.16 14.11
CA ILE A 30 0.55 -5.81 13.07
C ILE A 30 0.39 -7.30 13.36
N ARG A 31 -0.86 -7.75 13.43
CA ARG A 31 -1.18 -9.17 13.69
C ARG A 31 -1.14 -10.03 12.43
N SER A 32 -1.62 -9.49 11.31
CA SER A 32 -1.69 -10.22 10.04
C SER A 32 -0.31 -10.44 9.44
N ARG A 33 0.11 -11.70 9.34
CA ARG A 33 1.33 -12.10 8.63
C ARG A 33 1.23 -11.80 7.15
N ARG A 34 0.02 -11.87 6.61
CA ARG A 34 -0.27 -11.56 5.21
C ARG A 34 -0.12 -10.07 4.91
N LEU A 35 -0.59 -9.19 5.81
CA LEU A 35 -0.35 -7.76 5.70
C LEU A 35 1.14 -7.42 5.82
N LEU A 36 1.85 -8.03 6.77
CA LEU A 36 3.30 -7.89 6.91
C LEU A 36 4.03 -8.27 5.62
N ARG A 37 3.64 -9.39 5.00
CA ARG A 37 4.20 -9.81 3.72
C ARG A 37 3.89 -8.84 2.59
N MET A 38 2.68 -8.27 2.54
CA MET A 38 2.33 -7.25 1.55
C MET A 38 3.20 -6.00 1.70
N ILE A 39 3.40 -5.51 2.93
CA ILE A 39 4.28 -4.37 3.23
C ILE A 39 5.70 -4.66 2.75
N GLU A 40 6.26 -5.82 3.11
CA GLU A 40 7.59 -6.24 2.68
C GLU A 40 7.73 -6.23 1.16
N LEU A 41 6.78 -6.83 0.44
CA LEU A 41 6.82 -6.87 -1.03
C LEU A 41 6.76 -5.47 -1.64
N ILE A 42 5.96 -4.56 -1.10
CA ILE A 42 5.89 -3.17 -1.57
C ILE A 42 7.21 -2.44 -1.32
N GLU A 43 7.89 -2.71 -0.19
CA GLU A 43 9.17 -2.08 0.13
C GLU A 43 10.31 -2.59 -0.75
N VAL A 44 10.33 -3.88 -1.10
CA VAL A 44 11.49 -4.54 -1.72
C VAL A 44 11.38 -4.79 -3.22
N LEU A 45 10.17 -5.02 -3.76
CA LEU A 45 10.02 -5.34 -5.19
C LEU A 45 10.37 -4.12 -6.05
N ARG A 46 11.17 -4.35 -7.08
CA ARG A 46 11.58 -3.34 -8.07
C ARG A 46 10.49 -3.13 -9.12
N THR A 47 10.34 -1.90 -9.59
CA THR A 47 9.55 -1.59 -10.79
C THR A 47 10.18 -2.23 -12.03
N PRO A 48 9.41 -2.45 -13.13
CA PRO A 48 9.92 -3.11 -14.34
C PRO A 48 11.14 -2.46 -14.98
N ASP A 49 11.28 -1.13 -14.84
CA ASP A 49 12.46 -0.36 -15.28
C ASP A 49 13.69 -0.57 -14.38
N ASN A 50 13.54 -1.24 -13.23
CA ASN A 50 14.54 -1.51 -12.20
C ASN A 50 15.15 -0.26 -11.53
N GLU A 51 14.54 0.91 -11.74
CA GLU A 51 15.06 2.20 -11.25
C GLU A 51 14.73 2.44 -9.78
N ARG A 52 13.62 1.88 -9.30
CA ARG A 52 13.06 2.15 -7.97
C ARG A 52 12.28 0.95 -7.44
N THR A 53 11.95 0.96 -6.15
CA THR A 53 11.02 -0.01 -5.56
C THR A 53 9.57 0.42 -5.77
N ILE A 54 8.60 -0.49 -5.58
CA ILE A 54 7.17 -0.14 -5.59
C ILE A 54 6.91 1.00 -4.60
N TRP A 55 7.50 0.96 -3.41
CA TRP A 55 7.35 2.01 -2.42
C TRP A 55 7.83 3.37 -2.93
N GLN A 56 9.02 3.43 -3.52
CA GLN A 56 9.55 4.67 -4.10
C GLN A 56 8.65 5.18 -5.24
N MET A 57 8.11 4.29 -6.07
CA MET A 57 7.11 4.64 -7.08
C MET A 57 5.83 5.21 -6.48
N LEU A 58 5.33 4.65 -5.38
CA LEU A 58 4.15 5.17 -4.68
C LEU A 58 4.41 6.58 -4.15
N LEU A 59 5.60 6.83 -3.59
CA LEU A 59 6.01 8.18 -3.15
C LEU A 59 6.09 9.16 -4.32
N ASP A 60 6.70 8.75 -5.43
CA ASP A 60 6.73 9.52 -6.67
C ASP A 60 5.32 9.79 -7.21
N ALA A 61 4.41 8.84 -7.03
CA ALA A 61 3.00 8.95 -7.39
C ALA A 61 2.18 9.79 -6.39
N GLY A 62 2.82 10.38 -5.37
CA GLY A 62 2.19 11.30 -4.43
C GLY A 62 1.67 10.68 -3.14
N ALA A 63 1.98 9.41 -2.86
CA ALA A 63 1.62 8.79 -1.58
C ALA A 63 2.25 9.55 -0.39
N ASN A 64 1.44 9.80 0.63
CA ASN A 64 1.88 10.47 1.85
C ASN A 64 2.51 9.46 2.82
N PRO A 65 3.82 9.53 3.13
CA PRO A 65 4.45 8.60 4.07
C PRO A 65 3.94 8.75 5.51
N ASP A 66 3.31 9.88 5.86
CA ASP A 66 2.72 10.11 7.18
C ASP A 66 1.25 9.66 7.28
N PHE A 67 0.67 9.20 6.17
CA PHE A 67 -0.73 8.80 6.10
C PHE A 67 -0.92 7.58 5.19
N ILE A 68 -0.85 6.40 5.78
CA ILE A 68 -1.06 5.11 5.12
C ILE A 68 -2.21 4.42 5.83
N LEU A 69 -3.21 3.95 5.09
CA LEU A 69 -4.32 3.22 5.69
C LEU A 69 -4.04 1.72 5.58
N LEU A 70 -4.01 1.04 6.73
CA LEU A 70 -3.77 -0.40 6.83
C LEU A 70 -4.98 -1.09 7.45
N ARG A 71 -5.45 -2.15 6.80
CA ARG A 71 -6.44 -3.07 7.37
C ARG A 71 -5.71 -4.30 7.88
N ASP A 72 -5.39 -4.26 9.16
CA ASP A 72 -4.89 -5.44 9.88
C ASP A 72 -6.07 -6.38 10.19
N CYS A 73 -5.86 -7.68 9.98
CA CYS A 73 -6.91 -8.67 10.13
C CYS A 73 -6.43 -9.90 10.88
N ASP A 74 -7.39 -10.66 11.40
CA ASP A 74 -7.11 -12.00 11.91
C ASP A 74 -7.03 -12.97 10.73
N ASP A 75 -5.81 -13.43 10.40
CA ASP A 75 -5.58 -14.33 9.26
C ASP A 75 -6.34 -15.67 9.40
N GLU A 76 -6.72 -16.07 10.61
CA GLU A 76 -7.47 -17.31 10.89
C GLU A 76 -8.98 -17.16 10.68
N ALA A 77 -9.49 -15.93 10.56
CA ALA A 77 -10.90 -15.65 10.40
C ALA A 77 -11.36 -15.94 8.95
N ARG A 78 -11.92 -17.14 8.71
CA ARG A 78 -12.37 -17.61 7.38
C ARG A 78 -13.25 -16.62 6.61
N HIS A 79 -14.19 -15.98 7.30
CA HIS A 79 -15.12 -14.98 6.73
C HIS A 79 -14.75 -13.54 7.10
N GLY A 80 -13.55 -13.33 7.65
CA GLY A 80 -13.04 -12.02 8.00
C GLY A 80 -12.66 -11.20 6.78
N ARG A 81 -12.53 -9.88 6.98
CA ARG A 81 -11.98 -8.98 5.96
C ARG A 81 -10.55 -9.38 5.63
N ARG A 82 -10.18 -9.17 4.37
CA ARG A 82 -8.83 -9.48 3.88
C ARG A 82 -7.84 -8.37 4.23
N PRO A 83 -6.56 -8.67 4.46
CA PRO A 83 -5.59 -7.62 4.75
C PRO A 83 -5.46 -6.69 3.55
N ALA A 84 -5.32 -5.39 3.83
CA ALA A 84 -5.23 -4.39 2.77
C ALA A 84 -4.39 -3.17 3.16
N MET A 85 -3.85 -2.52 2.13
CA MET A 85 -3.16 -1.24 2.22
C MET A 85 -3.79 -0.26 1.22
N GLN A 86 -4.14 0.93 1.69
CA GLN A 86 -4.62 2.02 0.85
C GLN A 86 -3.69 3.22 0.96
N LEU A 87 -3.34 3.80 -0.19
CA LEU A 87 -2.52 5.00 -0.29
C LEU A 87 -3.19 6.01 -1.22
N ASN A 88 -2.96 7.29 -0.95
CA ASN A 88 -3.31 8.33 -1.89
C ASN A 88 -2.34 8.33 -3.09
N VAL A 89 -2.84 8.71 -4.25
CA VAL A 89 -2.08 8.84 -5.50
C VAL A 89 -2.53 10.10 -6.22
N ASN A 90 -1.59 10.82 -6.81
CA ASN A 90 -1.78 12.02 -7.59
C ASN A 90 -0.82 12.02 -8.78
N THR A 91 -1.21 11.30 -9.82
CA THR A 91 -0.51 11.20 -11.11
C THR A 91 -1.44 11.56 -12.25
N GLU A 92 -0.90 11.64 -13.47
CA GLU A 92 -1.72 11.82 -14.67
C GLU A 92 -2.72 10.66 -14.89
N LYS A 93 -2.40 9.46 -14.39
CA LYS A 93 -3.26 8.27 -14.51
C LYS A 93 -4.35 8.22 -13.44
N LEU A 94 -4.05 8.72 -12.23
CA LEU A 94 -4.97 8.63 -11.10
C LEU A 94 -4.80 9.80 -10.14
N GLN A 95 -5.90 10.50 -9.88
CA GLN A 95 -6.05 11.40 -8.74
C GLN A 95 -7.04 10.75 -7.77
N GLY A 96 -6.57 10.23 -6.64
CA GLY A 96 -7.40 9.50 -5.70
C GLY A 96 -6.63 8.50 -4.85
N PHE A 97 -7.07 7.24 -4.82
CA PHE A 97 -6.51 6.19 -3.96
C PHE A 97 -6.26 4.89 -4.73
N VAL A 98 -5.19 4.20 -4.36
CA VAL A 98 -4.94 2.80 -4.71
C VAL A 98 -5.18 1.93 -3.48
N LEU A 99 -5.95 0.86 -3.62
CA LEU A 99 -6.13 -0.18 -2.60
C LEU A 99 -5.51 -1.48 -3.11
N ILE A 100 -4.60 -2.03 -2.33
CA ILE A 100 -4.02 -3.37 -2.53
C ILE A 100 -4.60 -4.27 -1.45
N THR A 101 -5.34 -5.31 -1.83
CA THR A 101 -5.94 -6.28 -0.90
C THR A 101 -5.73 -7.69 -1.42
N HIS A 102 -5.76 -8.70 -0.55
CA HIS A 102 -5.81 -10.08 -1.05
C HIS A 102 -7.15 -10.39 -1.72
N ASN A 103 -7.11 -11.33 -2.67
CA ASN A 103 -8.29 -12.00 -3.21
C ASN A 103 -9.05 -12.80 -2.14
N ALA A 104 -10.27 -13.21 -2.47
CA ALA A 104 -11.10 -14.03 -1.58
C ALA A 104 -10.53 -15.44 -1.35
N ASP A 105 -9.87 -16.01 -2.34
CA ASP A 105 -9.23 -17.34 -2.35
C ASP A 105 -7.75 -17.30 -1.91
N ASP A 106 -7.24 -16.12 -1.58
CA ASP A 106 -5.88 -15.89 -1.09
C ASP A 106 -4.75 -16.26 -2.07
N THR A 107 -5.06 -16.49 -3.35
CA THR A 107 -4.07 -16.89 -4.38
C THR A 107 -3.27 -15.72 -4.96
N GLY A 108 -3.68 -14.50 -4.66
CA GLY A 108 -3.05 -13.29 -5.17
C GLY A 108 -3.67 -12.02 -4.59
N TYR A 109 -3.41 -10.91 -5.27
CA TYR A 109 -3.90 -9.59 -4.91
C TYR A 109 -4.99 -9.12 -5.87
N LYS A 110 -5.89 -8.31 -5.32
CA LYS A 110 -6.83 -7.47 -6.03
C LYS A 110 -6.38 -6.02 -5.86
N ILE A 111 -6.32 -5.29 -6.97
CA ILE A 111 -5.96 -3.87 -6.99
C ILE A 111 -7.18 -3.08 -7.41
N LEU A 112 -7.58 -2.15 -6.54
CA LEU A 112 -8.69 -1.23 -6.80
C LEU A 112 -8.15 0.17 -6.92
N LEU A 113 -8.69 0.93 -7.86
CA LEU A 113 -8.45 2.37 -7.94
C LEU A 113 -9.74 3.09 -7.59
N GLN A 114 -9.62 4.21 -6.87
CA GLN A 114 -10.74 5.06 -6.52
C GLN A 114 -10.38 6.49 -6.84
N SER A 115 -11.06 7.10 -7.81
CA SER A 115 -10.88 8.52 -8.11
C SER A 115 -11.34 9.39 -6.94
N GLN A 116 -10.70 10.54 -6.77
CA GLN A 116 -11.09 11.52 -5.76
C GLN A 116 -12.56 11.93 -5.94
N GLY A 117 -13.33 11.90 -4.85
CA GLY A 117 -14.76 12.21 -4.87
C GLY A 117 -15.66 11.05 -5.32
N ALA A 118 -15.12 9.95 -5.84
CA ALA A 118 -15.90 8.74 -6.07
C ALA A 118 -16.15 8.02 -4.73
N SER A 119 -17.36 7.50 -4.53
CA SER A 119 -17.75 6.78 -3.30
C SER A 119 -17.35 5.30 -3.31
N ILE A 120 -17.02 4.74 -4.47
CA ILE A 120 -16.77 3.31 -4.65
C ILE A 120 -15.47 3.12 -5.46
N PRO A 121 -14.52 2.31 -4.97
CA PRO A 121 -13.39 1.87 -5.78
C PRO A 121 -13.85 1.01 -6.96
N HIS A 122 -13.29 1.23 -8.14
CA HIS A 122 -13.46 0.30 -9.24
C HIS A 122 -12.38 -0.78 -9.18
N VAL A 123 -12.77 -2.01 -9.47
CA VAL A 123 -11.83 -3.12 -9.62
C VAL A 123 -11.10 -2.94 -10.94
N THR A 124 -9.78 -2.84 -10.88
CA THR A 124 -8.96 -2.70 -12.09
C THR A 124 -8.30 -4.00 -12.45
N GLU A 125 -7.77 -4.72 -11.45
CA GLU A 125 -7.07 -6.00 -11.66
C GLU A 125 -7.36 -6.99 -10.53
N GLU A 126 -7.62 -8.25 -10.88
CA GLU A 126 -7.83 -9.36 -9.94
C GLU A 126 -6.77 -10.46 -10.19
N ASN A 127 -6.49 -11.29 -9.17
CA ASN A 127 -5.54 -12.40 -9.30
C ASN A 127 -4.13 -11.96 -9.71
N VAL A 128 -3.73 -10.78 -9.24
CA VAL A 128 -2.37 -10.27 -9.42
C VAL A 128 -1.42 -11.08 -8.52
N VAL A 129 -0.75 -12.04 -9.12
CA VAL A 129 0.30 -12.83 -8.46
C VAL A 129 1.52 -11.97 -8.13
N VAL A 130 2.30 -12.37 -7.11
CA VAL A 130 3.48 -11.62 -6.62
C VAL A 130 4.41 -11.17 -7.76
N ARG A 131 4.73 -12.06 -8.71
CA ARG A 131 5.61 -11.75 -9.85
C ARG A 131 5.11 -10.64 -10.78
N ARG A 132 3.81 -10.34 -10.76
CA ARG A 132 3.18 -9.28 -11.57
C ARG A 132 2.86 -8.02 -10.78
N LEU A 133 2.97 -8.05 -9.44
CA LEU A 133 2.52 -6.96 -8.57
C LEU A 133 3.17 -5.61 -8.95
N ALA A 134 4.49 -5.59 -9.11
CA ALA A 134 5.22 -4.39 -9.48
C ALA A 134 4.82 -3.85 -10.86
N ALA A 135 4.73 -4.74 -11.86
CA ALA A 135 4.37 -4.38 -13.23
C ALA A 135 2.95 -3.82 -13.31
N VAL A 136 1.99 -4.45 -12.62
CA VAL A 136 0.60 -3.98 -12.62
C VAL A 136 0.49 -2.61 -11.94
N LEU A 137 1.10 -2.42 -10.78
CA LEU A 137 1.09 -1.10 -10.14
C LEU A 137 1.77 -0.04 -11.01
N PHE A 138 2.90 -0.36 -11.65
CA PHE A 138 3.56 0.52 -12.59
C PHE A 138 2.63 0.95 -13.74
N ASP A 139 1.96 0.00 -14.37
CA ASP A 139 1.04 0.29 -15.47
C ASP A 139 -0.16 1.15 -15.02
N LEU A 140 -0.64 0.93 -13.80
CA LEU A 140 -1.84 1.61 -13.26
C LEU A 140 -1.60 3.02 -12.74
N ILE A 141 -0.50 3.25 -12.00
CA ILE A 141 -0.33 4.50 -11.25
C ILE A 141 0.89 5.32 -11.67
N ASP A 142 1.90 4.72 -12.29
CA ASP A 142 3.10 5.48 -12.65
C ASP A 142 2.91 6.37 -13.88
N ASP A 143 3.31 7.64 -13.80
CA ASP A 143 3.36 8.58 -14.92
C ASP A 143 4.79 8.87 -15.40
N GLY A 144 5.78 8.13 -14.91
CA GLY A 144 7.20 8.29 -15.26
C GLY A 144 7.87 9.47 -14.56
N THR A 145 7.14 10.26 -13.77
CA THR A 145 7.72 11.41 -13.06
C THR A 145 8.31 10.95 -11.73
N LYS A 146 9.61 11.20 -11.55
CA LYS A 146 10.31 10.98 -10.27
C LYS A 146 10.21 12.27 -9.45
N ARG A 147 9.42 12.27 -8.37
CA ARG A 147 9.15 13.43 -7.52
C ARG A 147 9.94 13.40 -6.22
N VAL A 148 10.31 12.22 -5.74
CA VAL A 148 11.03 12.07 -4.48
C VAL A 148 12.46 11.63 -4.73
N THR A 149 13.42 12.44 -4.27
CA THR A 149 14.82 12.03 -4.19
C THR A 149 15.03 11.30 -2.87
N VAL A 150 14.75 10.00 -2.82
CA VAL A 150 15.11 9.18 -1.65
C VAL A 150 16.60 8.81 -1.79
N PRO A 151 17.48 9.16 -0.84
CA PRO A 151 18.85 8.68 -0.86
C PRO A 151 18.84 7.15 -0.82
N SER A 152 19.54 6.50 -1.74
CA SER A 152 19.55 5.03 -1.92
C SER A 152 19.86 4.24 -0.64
N ASN A 153 20.46 4.87 0.37
CA ASN A 153 20.85 4.27 1.63
C ASN A 153 19.81 4.36 2.75
N ALA A 154 18.74 5.16 2.60
CA ALA A 154 17.78 5.41 3.69
C ALA A 154 16.73 4.29 3.88
N LEU A 155 16.59 3.39 2.90
CA LEU A 155 15.73 2.19 3.01
C LEU A 155 16.52 0.95 3.45
N SER A 156 17.83 1.08 3.67
CA SER A 156 18.68 -0.02 4.14
C SER A 156 18.88 0.08 5.64
N THR A 157 18.07 -0.65 6.40
CA THR A 157 18.59 -1.23 7.64
C THR A 157 18.05 -2.61 7.98
N ASN A 158 17.11 -3.19 7.21
CA ASN A 158 16.63 -4.55 7.49
C ASN A 158 16.37 -5.44 6.27
N ALA A 159 16.66 -5.01 5.03
CA ALA A 159 16.40 -5.81 3.83
C ALA A 159 17.71 -6.34 3.20
N VAL A 160 18.41 -7.23 3.92
CA VAL A 160 19.24 -8.25 3.26
C VAL A 160 18.39 -9.51 3.20
N ILE A 161 17.52 -9.60 2.21
CA ILE A 161 17.04 -10.90 1.72
C ILE A 161 17.47 -10.95 0.26
N ALA A 162 18.68 -11.46 0.06
CA ALA A 162 19.14 -11.91 -1.22
C ALA A 162 18.22 -13.05 -1.70
N GLY A 163 17.47 -12.78 -2.77
CA GLY A 163 17.49 -13.65 -3.95
C GLY A 163 17.09 -15.12 -3.88
N ASP A 164 16.31 -15.59 -2.89
CA ASP A 164 16.02 -17.03 -2.75
C ASP A 164 14.55 -17.47 -3.00
N TYR A 165 13.72 -16.64 -3.64
CA TYR A 165 12.36 -17.06 -4.07
C TYR A 165 12.27 -17.57 -5.51
N LEU A 166 13.40 -17.70 -6.20
CA LEU A 166 13.50 -18.46 -7.43
C LEU A 166 14.35 -19.68 -7.12
N LEU A 167 13.70 -20.83 -6.89
CA LEU A 167 14.14 -22.20 -7.13
C LEU A 167 13.52 -23.15 -6.08
N ALA A 168 12.41 -23.77 -6.46
CA ALA A 168 12.20 -25.19 -6.22
C ALA A 168 11.33 -25.75 -7.37
N PRO A 169 11.65 -26.96 -7.88
CA PRO A 169 11.17 -27.49 -9.16
C PRO A 169 9.67 -27.80 -9.20
#